data_AF-Q864U5-F1
#
_entry.id   AF-Q864U5-F1
#
_cell.length_a   1.000
_cell.length_b   1.000
_cell.length_c   1.000
_cell.angle_alpha   90.00
_cell.angle_beta   90.00
_cell.angle_gamma   90.00
#
_symmetry.space_group_name_H-M   'P 1'
#
loop_
_entity.id
_entity.type
_entity.pdbx_description
1 polymer ?
#
loop_
_entity_poly.entity_id
_entity_poly.type
_entity_poly.pdbx_seq_one_letter_code
_entity_poly.pdbx_strand_id
1 'polypeptide(L)'
;DVPLNTRVGTKRYMAPEVLDESLNKNHFQPYIMADIYSFGLIIWEMARRCITGGIVEEYQLPYYNMVPNDPSYEDMREVVCVK
;
A
#
# COMPACT_ATOMS: atom_id res chain seq x y z
N ASP A 1 15.98 -11.89 15.00
CA ASP A 1 15.28 -12.84 14.12
C ASP A 1 14.18 -12.13 13.34
N VAL A 2 14.15 -12.36 12.02
CA VAL A 2 13.08 -11.86 11.14
C VAL A 2 11.90 -12.83 11.24
N PRO A 3 10.67 -12.36 11.50
CA PRO A 3 9.49 -13.23 11.57
C PRO A 3 9.30 -14.05 10.28
N LEU A 4 8.86 -15.31 10.42
CA LEU A 4 8.55 -16.18 9.27
C LEU A 4 7.47 -15.55 8.37
N ASN A 5 6.48 -14.90 9.00
CA ASN A 5 5.43 -14.16 8.31
C ASN A 5 5.86 -12.70 8.08
N THR A 6 6.07 -12.34 6.81
CA THR A 6 6.41 -10.99 6.38
C THR A 6 5.19 -10.11 6.10
N ARG A 7 3.99 -10.70 6.07
CA ARG A 7 2.72 -9.97 5.94
C ARG A 7 2.30 -9.43 7.31
N VAL A 8 3.00 -8.39 7.76
CA VAL A 8 2.72 -7.64 8.99
C VAL A 8 2.53 -6.17 8.68
N GLY A 9 1.61 -5.50 9.37
CA GLY A 9 1.24 -4.10 9.11
C GLY A 9 -0.17 -3.95 8.51
N THR A 10 -0.50 -2.75 8.05
CA THR A 10 -1.82 -2.44 7.50
C THR A 10 -1.90 -2.90 6.05
N LYS A 11 -2.73 -3.93 5.78
CA LYS A 11 -2.87 -4.60 4.48
C LYS A 11 -3.04 -3.63 3.30
N ARG A 12 -3.82 -2.56 3.49
CA ARG A 12 -4.09 -1.52 2.47
C ARG A 12 -2.84 -0.86 1.89
N TYR A 13 -1.76 -0.80 2.67
CA TYR A 13 -0.51 -0.12 2.31
C TYR A 13 0.61 -1.10 1.94
N MET A 14 0.37 -2.41 1.95
CA MET A 14 1.40 -3.38 1.64
C MET A 14 1.78 -3.33 0.16
N ALA A 15 3.09 -3.34 -0.09
CA ALA A 15 3.68 -3.41 -1.41
C ALA A 15 3.35 -4.75 -2.11
N PRO A 16 3.33 -4.78 -3.46
CA PRO A 16 3.02 -5.99 -4.22
C PRO A 16 3.86 -7.20 -3.80
N GLU A 17 5.17 -7.00 -3.61
CA GLU A 17 6.11 -8.05 -3.22
C GLU A 17 5.86 -8.61 -1.81
N VAL A 18 5.18 -7.84 -0.95
CA VAL A 18 4.74 -8.30 0.38
C VAL A 18 3.42 -9.07 0.27
N LEU A 19 2.51 -8.63 -0.60
CA LEU A 19 1.20 -9.25 -0.81
C LEU A 19 1.28 -10.60 -1.52
N ASP A 20 2.16 -10.75 -2.50
CA ASP A 20 2.37 -11.99 -3.26
C ASP A 20 3.45 -12.91 -2.66
N GLU A 21 4.04 -12.51 -1.52
CA GLU A 21 5.10 -13.22 -0.81
C GLU A 21 6.42 -13.40 -1.59
N SER A 22 6.67 -12.59 -2.62
CA SER A 22 7.92 -12.60 -3.40
C SER A 22 9.07 -11.78 -2.78
N LEU A 23 8.83 -11.08 -1.66
CA LEU A 23 9.83 -10.28 -0.94
C LEU A 23 11.09 -11.11 -0.59
N ASN A 24 12.26 -10.66 -1.05
CA ASN A 24 13.53 -11.31 -0.73
C ASN A 24 13.99 -11.02 0.70
N LYS A 25 13.69 -11.94 1.61
CA LYS A 25 13.95 -11.83 3.05
C LYS A 25 15.45 -11.83 3.43
N ASN A 26 16.33 -12.23 2.51
CA ASN A 26 17.78 -12.28 2.74
C ASN A 26 18.47 -10.92 2.57
N HIS A 27 17.75 -9.92 2.07
CA HIS A 27 18.28 -8.57 1.87
C HIS A 27 17.42 -7.55 2.59
N PHE A 28 18.04 -6.48 3.09
CA PHE A 28 17.32 -5.40 3.75
C PHE A 28 16.68 -4.41 2.77
N GLN A 29 17.28 -4.24 1.58
CA GLN A 29 16.81 -3.27 0.57
C GLN A 29 15.34 -3.46 0.13
N PRO A 30 14.82 -4.68 -0.08
CA PRO A 30 13.40 -4.88 -0.40
C PRO A 30 12.45 -4.31 0.65
N TYR A 31 12.81 -4.32 1.94
CA TYR A 31 11.98 -3.71 2.98
C TYR A 31 11.91 -2.18 2.83
N ILE A 32 13.05 -1.54 2.49
CA ILE A 32 13.09 -0.10 2.19
C ILE A 32 12.22 0.21 0.97
N MET A 33 12.26 -0.63 -0.07
CA MET A 33 11.41 -0.43 -1.26
C MET A 33 9.92 -0.57 -0.92
N ALA A 34 9.54 -1.51 -0.05
CA ALA A 34 8.17 -1.63 0.44
C ALA A 34 7.71 -0.40 1.25
N ASP A 35 8.62 0.22 2.02
CA ASP A 35 8.36 1.50 2.70
C ASP A 35 8.15 2.64 1.69
N ILE A 36 8.96 2.70 0.62
CA ILE A 36 8.81 3.70 -0.46
C ILE A 36 7.47 3.55 -1.17
N TYR A 37 7.02 2.32 -1.42
CA TYR A 37 5.69 2.06 -1.95
C TYR A 37 4.60 2.64 -1.03
N SER A 38 4.65 2.31 0.26
CA SER A 38 3.71 2.79 1.26
C SER A 38 3.71 4.33 1.33
N PHE A 39 4.89 4.94 1.28
CA PHE A 39 5.05 6.39 1.26
C PHE A 39 4.44 7.05 0.02
N GLY A 40 4.55 6.41 -1.15
CA GLY A 40 3.88 6.88 -2.37
C GLY A 40 2.36 6.98 -2.21
N LEU A 41 1.74 6.01 -1.54
CA LEU A 41 0.31 6.04 -1.23
C LEU A 41 -0.06 7.20 -0.29
N ILE A 42 0.79 7.51 0.70
CA ILE A 42 0.60 8.66 1.59
C ILE A 42 0.73 9.98 0.84
N ILE A 43 1.71 10.09 -0.07
CA ILE A 43 1.83 11.27 -0.95
C ILE A 43 0.54 11.45 -1.77
N TRP A 44 -0.03 10.37 -2.31
CA TRP A 44 -1.31 10.42 -3.02
C TRP A 44 -2.44 10.93 -2.13
N GLU A 45 -2.56 10.45 -0.89
CA GLU A 45 -3.57 10.94 0.07
C GLU A 45 -3.40 12.44 0.35
N MET A 46 -2.15 12.88 0.56
CA MET A 46 -1.82 14.29 0.79
C MET A 46 -2.15 15.15 -0.43
N ALA A 47 -1.81 14.69 -1.63
CA ALA A 47 -2.02 15.42 -2.88
C ALA A 47 -3.51 15.72 -3.13
N ARG A 48 -4.41 14.79 -2.79
CA ARG A 48 -5.88 15.00 -2.87
C ARG A 48 -6.37 16.16 -2.02
N ARG A 49 -5.64 16.50 -0.96
CA ARG A 49 -5.99 17.57 -0.02
C ARG A 49 -5.31 18.90 -0.36
N CYS A 50 -4.50 18.95 -1.41
CA CYS A 50 -3.94 20.19 -1.93
C CYS A 50 -5.01 20.99 -2.69
N ILE A 51 -5.17 22.25 -2.33
CA ILE A 51 -6.04 23.17 -3.06
C ILE A 51 -5.31 23.63 -4.33
N THR A 52 -5.90 23.34 -5.49
CA THR A 52 -5.36 23.74 -6.80
C THR A 52 -6.43 24.53 -7.54
N GLY A 53 -6.18 25.82 -7.82
CA GLY A 53 -7.16 26.68 -8.49
C GLY A 53 -8.49 26.85 -7.71
N GLY A 54 -8.47 26.71 -6.38
CA GLY A 54 -9.66 26.76 -5.54
C GLY A 54 -10.46 25.44 -5.45
N ILE A 55 -10.03 24.40 -6.16
CA ILE A 55 -10.64 23.07 -6.15
C ILE A 55 -9.83 22.15 -5.23
N VAL A 56 -10.51 21.27 -4.49
CA VAL A 56 -9.89 20.25 -3.65
C VAL A 56 -10.72 18.97 -3.69
N GLU A 57 -10.06 17.82 -3.70
CA GLU A 57 -10.74 16.53 -3.69
C GLU A 57 -11.07 16.08 -2.28
N GLU A 58 -12.14 15.31 -2.09
CA GLU A 58 -12.44 14.72 -0.77
C GLU A 58 -11.33 13.77 -0.31
N TYR A 59 -11.11 13.75 1.00
CA TYR A 59 -10.21 12.78 1.62
C TYR A 59 -10.72 11.37 1.36
N GLN A 60 -9.83 10.50 0.90
CA GLN A 60 -10.11 9.09 0.68
C GLN A 60 -8.86 8.29 1.00
N LEU A 61 -9.04 7.07 1.50
CA LEU A 61 -7.97 6.11 1.66
C LEU A 61 -7.51 5.57 0.28
N PRO A 62 -6.27 5.09 0.15
CA PRO A 62 -5.82 4.43 -1.06
C PRO A 62 -6.74 3.25 -1.39
N TYR A 63 -7.08 3.08 -2.67
CA TYR A 63 -7.98 2.01 -3.13
C TYR A 63 -9.42 2.07 -2.58
N TYR A 64 -9.88 3.20 -2.05
CA TYR A 64 -11.22 3.34 -1.43
C TYR A 64 -12.38 2.86 -2.31
N ASN A 65 -12.26 2.99 -3.62
CA ASN A 65 -13.28 2.59 -4.60
C ASN A 65 -13.07 1.17 -5.16
N MET A 66 -12.04 0.46 -4.70
CA MET A 66 -11.65 -0.86 -5.22
C MET A 66 -11.74 -1.96 -4.17
N VAL A 67 -11.62 -1.63 -2.88
CA VAL A 67 -11.62 -2.59 -1.77
C VAL A 67 -12.49 -2.11 -0.60
N PRO A 68 -13.01 -2.99 0.26
CA PRO A 68 -13.77 -2.59 1.46
C PRO A 68 -12.88 -1.84 2.47
N ASN A 69 -13.49 -1.23 3.51
CA ASN A 69 -12.76 -0.44 4.51
C ASN A 69 -11.69 -1.23 5.26
N ASP A 70 -11.98 -2.48 5.68
CA ASP A 70 -10.98 -3.42 6.21
C ASP A 70 -10.77 -4.56 5.20
N PRO A 71 -9.86 -4.38 4.23
CA PRO A 71 -9.64 -5.36 3.18
C PRO A 71 -8.96 -6.62 3.72
N SER A 72 -9.23 -7.75 3.07
CA SER A 72 -8.44 -8.97 3.25
C SER A 72 -7.11 -8.89 2.47
N TYR A 73 -6.22 -9.86 2.68
CA TYR A 73 -5.01 -9.99 1.85
C TYR A 73 -5.35 -10.26 0.39
N GLU A 74 -6.42 -11.02 0.12
CA GLU A 74 -6.82 -11.36 -1.24
C GLU A 74 -7.39 -10.15 -1.97
N ASP A 75 -8.21 -9.33 -1.29
CA ASP A 75 -8.73 -8.09 -1.87
C ASP A 75 -7.59 -7.17 -2.34
N MET A 76 -6.56 -7.03 -1.50
CA MET A 76 -5.40 -6.20 -1.83
C MET A 76 -4.55 -6.83 -2.92
N ARG A 77 -4.31 -8.14 -2.88
CA ARG A 77 -3.51 -8.85 -3.90
C ARG A 77 -4.15 -8.73 -5.28
N GLU A 78 -5.47 -8.90 -5.37
CA GLU A 78 -6.20 -8.78 -6.64
C GLU A 78 -6.07 -7.37 -7.24
N VAL A 79 -6.15 -6.34 -6.40
CA VAL A 79 -6.08 -4.94 -6.86
C VAL A 79 -4.65 -4.47 -7.14
N VAL A 80 -3.67 -4.96 -6.39
CA VAL A 80 -2.27 -4.45 -6.46
C VAL A 80 -1.37 -5.30 -7.34
N CYS A 81 -1.58 -6.62 -7.41
CA CYS A 81 -0.68 -7.55 -8.09
C CYS A 81 -1.22 -8.07 -9.44
N VAL A 82 -2.54 -8.06 -9.66
CA VAL A 82 -3.18 -8.74 -10.80
C VAL A 82 -3.80 -7.75 -11.80
N LYS A 83 -4.55 -6.75 -11.32
CA LYS A 83 -5.15 -5.70 -12.14
C LYS A 83 -4.13 -4.68 -12.63
#